data_AF-A0A0R1V5V4-F1
#
_entry.id   AF-A0A0R1V5V4-F1
#
_cell.length_a   1.000
_cell.length_b   1.000
_cell.length_c   1.000
_cell.angle_alpha   90.00
_cell.angle_beta   90.00
_cell.angle_gamma   90.00
#
_symmetry.space_group_name_H-M   'P 1'
#
loop_
_entity.id
_entity.type
_entity.pdbx_description
1 polymer ?
#
loop_
_entity_poly.entity_id
_entity_poly.type
_entity_poly.pdbx_seq_one_letter_code
_entity_poly.pdbx_strand_id
1 'polypeptide(L)'
;MKFFRFTKLLLLGIAVVMLVKNPEYVALGKEWTFARIKQVSTLLQSSVQTATQQPASQSTTTADSSSESTRWNDTSQSSSASSAETSSATTSAATKSAQKTAQAVWSKKTATVYLEIPNNVSAQYREAWQAAITNWNKYKVFKLVTTTDKNKAEIVLTVENQSNTSMAGVTETKTLFSGLNGSQTLIHATAKLNMYYLDNYSMQRKVNTAEHELGHAMGLSHDDAETSVMQSQGSEYGIQETDVQHLKALYP
;
A
#
# COMPACT_ATOMS: atom_id res chain seq x y z
N MET A 1 -41.97 -9.19 -6.39
CA MET A 1 -40.96 -8.61 -7.31
C MET A 1 -41.22 -7.15 -7.74
N LYS A 2 -41.95 -6.31 -6.98
CA LYS A 2 -42.15 -4.88 -7.35
C LYS A 2 -41.40 -3.87 -6.46
N PHE A 3 -40.91 -4.27 -5.29
CA PHE A 3 -40.18 -3.39 -4.36
C PHE A 3 -38.74 -3.05 -4.78
N PHE A 4 -38.06 -3.92 -5.55
CA PHE A 4 -36.67 -3.70 -5.97
C PHE A 4 -36.47 -2.71 -7.13
N ARG A 5 -37.54 -2.39 -7.88
CA ARG A 5 -37.46 -1.47 -9.02
C ARG A 5 -37.57 0.01 -8.58
N PHE A 6 -38.29 0.28 -7.51
CA PHE A 6 -38.45 1.63 -6.97
C PHE A 6 -37.18 2.16 -6.28
N THR A 7 -36.42 1.29 -5.60
CA THR A 7 -35.15 1.67 -4.96
C THR A 7 -34.06 2.06 -5.97
N LYS A 8 -33.98 1.40 -7.14
CA LYS A 8 -33.00 1.78 -8.18
C LYS A 8 -33.34 3.11 -8.87
N LEU A 9 -34.62 3.40 -9.10
CA LEU A 9 -35.07 4.68 -9.66
C LEU A 9 -34.88 5.85 -8.67
N LEU A 10 -35.07 5.60 -7.37
CA LEU A 10 -34.80 6.58 -6.32
C LEU A 10 -33.30 6.92 -6.22
N LEU A 11 -32.42 5.91 -6.27
CA LEU A 11 -30.97 6.11 -6.25
C LEU A 11 -30.46 6.85 -7.50
N LEU A 12 -31.05 6.57 -8.68
CA LEU A 12 -30.71 7.27 -9.92
C LEU A 12 -31.16 8.74 -9.86
N GLY A 13 -32.35 9.01 -9.30
CA GLY A 13 -32.84 10.38 -9.09
C GLY A 13 -31.94 11.19 -8.14
N ILE A 14 -31.51 10.56 -7.03
CA ILE A 14 -30.59 11.20 -6.07
C ILE A 14 -29.22 11.50 -6.70
N ALA A 15 -28.70 10.59 -7.54
CA ALA A 15 -27.44 10.78 -8.24
C ALA A 15 -27.50 11.94 -9.26
N VAL A 16 -28.61 12.07 -9.99
CA VAL A 16 -28.81 13.18 -10.94
C VAL A 16 -28.95 14.52 -10.20
N VAL A 17 -29.66 14.56 -9.07
CA VAL A 17 -29.78 15.77 -8.25
C VAL A 17 -28.43 16.18 -7.63
N MET A 18 -27.62 15.21 -7.18
CA MET A 18 -26.26 15.44 -6.69
C MET A 18 -25.35 16.06 -7.76
N LEU A 19 -25.42 15.56 -9.00
CA LEU A 19 -24.60 16.06 -10.11
C LEU A 19 -25.02 17.46 -10.60
N VAL A 20 -26.31 17.79 -10.52
CA VAL A 20 -26.83 19.13 -10.87
C VAL A 20 -26.49 20.17 -9.80
N LYS A 21 -26.51 19.78 -8.51
CA LYS A 21 -26.21 20.70 -7.39
C LYS A 21 -24.72 20.97 -7.18
N ASN A 22 -23.86 20.07 -7.65
CA ASN A 22 -22.40 20.15 -7.45
C ASN A 22 -21.66 20.05 -8.80
N PRO A 23 -21.57 21.14 -9.58
CA PRO A 23 -21.01 21.14 -10.94
C PRO A 23 -19.52 20.78 -10.99
N GLU A 24 -18.82 20.87 -9.87
CA GLU A 24 -17.42 20.45 -9.69
C GLU A 24 -17.19 18.95 -9.94
N TYR A 25 -18.15 18.06 -9.63
CA TYR A 25 -18.03 16.63 -9.95
C TYR A 25 -18.15 16.36 -11.45
N VAL A 26 -18.88 17.20 -12.19
CA VAL A 26 -18.97 17.11 -13.66
C VAL A 26 -17.67 17.59 -14.29
N ALA A 27 -17.02 18.62 -13.72
CA ALA A 27 -15.72 19.10 -14.17
C ALA A 27 -14.61 18.06 -13.91
N LEU A 28 -14.58 17.45 -12.73
CA LEU A 28 -13.66 16.33 -12.40
C LEU A 28 -13.86 15.13 -13.33
N GLY A 29 -15.12 14.82 -13.69
CA GLY A 29 -15.43 13.77 -14.66
C GLY A 29 -14.90 14.07 -16.07
N LYS A 30 -14.96 15.32 -16.52
CA LYS A 30 -14.41 15.75 -17.83
C LYS A 30 -12.89 15.69 -17.86
N GLU A 31 -12.21 16.17 -16.81
CA GLU A 31 -10.75 16.08 -16.71
C GLU A 31 -10.27 14.61 -16.68
N TRP A 32 -11.02 13.73 -16.00
CA TRP A 32 -10.74 12.29 -15.99
C TRP A 32 -10.87 11.63 -17.37
N THR A 33 -11.90 11.97 -18.15
CA THR A 33 -12.06 11.40 -19.51
C THR A 33 -10.99 11.91 -20.47
N PHE A 34 -10.62 13.20 -20.40
CA PHE A 34 -9.54 13.76 -21.22
C PHE A 34 -8.16 13.17 -20.86
N ALA A 35 -7.88 12.93 -19.59
CA ALA A 35 -6.65 12.27 -19.15
C ALA A 35 -6.54 10.82 -19.69
N ARG A 36 -7.66 10.08 -19.74
CA ARG A 36 -7.72 8.74 -20.33
C ARG A 36 -7.48 8.72 -21.85
N ILE A 37 -8.07 9.67 -22.59
CA ILE A 37 -7.88 9.77 -24.04
C ILE A 37 -6.41 10.06 -24.37
N LYS A 38 -5.76 10.96 -23.61
CA LYS A 38 -4.33 11.23 -23.77
C LYS A 38 -3.48 9.98 -23.51
N GLN A 39 -3.70 9.26 -22.42
CA GLN A 39 -2.94 8.04 -22.12
C GLN A 39 -3.09 6.95 -23.19
N VAL A 40 -4.31 6.70 -23.70
CA VAL A 40 -4.52 5.71 -24.76
C VAL A 40 -3.85 6.13 -26.07
N SER A 41 -3.90 7.43 -26.42
CA SER A 41 -3.20 7.93 -27.62
C SER A 41 -1.69 7.78 -27.54
N THR A 42 -1.10 7.99 -26.35
CA THR A 42 0.34 7.81 -26.12
C THR A 42 0.74 6.34 -26.19
N LEU A 43 -0.07 5.43 -25.64
CA LEU A 43 0.19 3.98 -25.72
C LEU A 43 0.10 3.46 -27.17
N LEU A 44 -0.87 3.96 -27.96
CA LEU A 44 -0.99 3.62 -29.38
C LEU A 44 0.21 4.14 -30.19
N GLN A 45 0.66 5.37 -29.96
CA GLN A 45 1.87 5.91 -30.61
C GLN A 45 3.15 5.15 -30.20
N SER A 46 3.23 4.72 -28.94
CA SER A 46 4.35 3.91 -28.44
C SER A 46 4.41 2.54 -29.12
N SER A 47 3.25 1.90 -29.30
CA SER A 47 3.16 0.57 -29.94
C SER A 47 3.53 0.57 -31.44
N VAL A 48 3.33 1.70 -32.13
CA VAL A 48 3.73 1.86 -33.54
C VAL A 48 5.25 2.08 -33.69
N GLN A 49 5.90 2.72 -32.71
CA GLN A 49 7.36 2.89 -32.71
C GLN A 49 8.11 1.59 -32.38
N THR A 50 7.57 0.72 -31.53
CA THR A 50 8.21 -0.55 -31.17
C THR A 50 8.11 -1.62 -32.27
N ALA A 51 7.20 -1.49 -33.23
CA ALA A 51 6.97 -2.48 -34.29
C ALA A 51 7.94 -2.43 -35.49
N THR A 52 8.99 -1.58 -35.47
CA THR A 52 9.87 -1.38 -36.65
C THR A 52 11.32 -1.84 -36.49
N GLN A 53 11.70 -2.56 -35.41
CA GLN A 53 13.08 -3.06 -35.29
C GLN A 53 13.14 -4.52 -34.78
N GLN A 54 13.35 -5.45 -35.72
CA GLN A 54 13.84 -6.82 -35.49
C GLN A 54 14.87 -7.18 -36.58
N PRO A 55 15.96 -7.88 -36.22
CA PRO A 55 16.36 -9.13 -36.90
C PRO A 55 16.77 -10.22 -35.85
N ALA A 56 16.28 -11.47 -35.89
CA ALA A 56 16.55 -12.63 -36.78
C ALA A 56 17.73 -13.56 -36.33
N SER A 57 17.35 -14.78 -35.85
CA SER A 57 17.94 -16.14 -36.09
C SER A 57 19.22 -16.58 -35.32
N GLN A 58 19.51 -17.86 -34.97
CA GLN A 58 18.89 -19.21 -35.05
C GLN A 58 19.76 -20.26 -34.27
N SER A 59 19.12 -21.31 -33.67
CA SER A 59 19.41 -22.79 -33.66
C SER A 59 20.83 -23.38 -33.33
N THR A 60 21.08 -24.59 -32.76
CA THR A 60 20.36 -25.90 -32.66
C THR A 60 21.08 -26.96 -31.76
N THR A 61 20.33 -28.00 -31.30
CA THR A 61 20.64 -29.47 -31.08
C THR A 61 21.62 -29.96 -29.98
N THR A 62 21.51 -31.12 -29.26
CA THR A 62 20.61 -32.33 -29.15
C THR A 62 21.06 -33.27 -28.00
N ALA A 63 20.15 -34.17 -27.53
CA ALA A 63 20.34 -35.55 -26.98
C ALA A 63 20.94 -35.74 -25.55
N ASP A 64 20.63 -36.75 -24.70
CA ASP A 64 19.65 -37.86 -24.61
C ASP A 64 19.82 -38.57 -23.22
N SER A 65 18.83 -39.39 -22.83
CA SER A 65 18.88 -40.62 -22.01
C SER A 65 18.74 -40.64 -20.46
N SER A 66 17.51 -40.98 -20.03
CA SER A 66 17.09 -42.09 -19.12
C SER A 66 18.00 -42.68 -18.02
N SER A 67 17.46 -42.85 -16.80
CA SER A 67 17.06 -44.15 -16.16
C SER A 67 17.06 -44.11 -14.62
N GLU A 68 16.58 -45.19 -14.00
CA GLU A 68 15.69 -45.28 -12.83
C GLU A 68 16.27 -46.10 -11.66
N SER A 69 15.81 -45.83 -10.42
CA SER A 69 15.84 -46.68 -9.20
C SER A 69 17.24 -47.06 -8.61
N THR A 70 17.48 -47.44 -7.34
CA THR A 70 16.68 -47.86 -6.17
C THR A 70 17.53 -47.73 -4.88
N ARG A 71 16.85 -47.60 -3.72
CA ARG A 71 17.16 -47.98 -2.31
C ARG A 71 18.53 -48.60 -1.92
N TRP A 72 18.99 -48.24 -0.71
CA TRP A 72 19.44 -49.09 0.45
C TRP A 72 19.40 -48.20 1.73
N ASN A 73 18.49 -48.38 2.69
CA ASN A 73 18.50 -49.21 3.91
C ASN A 73 19.77 -49.13 4.79
N ASP A 74 19.64 -48.61 6.02
CA ASP A 74 20.27 -49.25 7.18
C ASP A 74 19.48 -49.00 8.47
N THR A 75 19.41 -50.07 9.25
CA THR A 75 18.71 -50.32 10.50
C THR A 75 19.69 -50.13 11.65
N SER A 76 19.26 -49.57 12.78
CA SER A 76 19.80 -49.97 14.10
C SER A 76 18.81 -49.63 15.22
N GLN A 77 18.42 -50.69 15.92
CA GLN A 77 17.56 -50.74 17.10
C GLN A 77 18.26 -50.27 18.38
N SER A 78 17.42 -50.11 19.42
CA SER A 78 17.68 -50.26 20.87
C SER A 78 17.75 -48.90 21.58
N SER A 79 17.06 -48.63 22.68
CA SER A 79 16.15 -49.37 23.56
C SER A 79 15.56 -48.37 24.56
N SER A 80 14.57 -48.82 25.33
CA SER A 80 14.25 -48.39 26.71
C SER A 80 12.94 -47.62 26.88
N ALA A 81 12.16 -48.18 27.79
CA ALA A 81 10.79 -47.86 28.16
C ALA A 81 10.63 -46.51 28.87
N SER A 82 9.46 -45.89 28.71
CA SER A 82 8.56 -45.58 29.84
C SER A 82 7.29 -44.88 29.34
N SER A 83 6.17 -45.51 29.65
CA SER A 83 4.84 -44.98 29.92
C SER A 83 4.67 -43.46 30.02
N ALA A 84 3.78 -42.91 29.19
CA ALA A 84 2.77 -41.93 29.60
C ALA A 84 1.66 -41.83 28.53
N GLU A 85 0.42 -41.92 28.96
CA GLU A 85 -0.78 -41.69 28.17
C GLU A 85 -0.75 -40.30 27.53
N THR A 86 -1.14 -40.18 26.26
CA THR A 86 -1.46 -38.89 25.65
C THR A 86 -2.60 -39.07 24.68
N SER A 87 -3.71 -38.40 25.02
CA SER A 87 -4.96 -38.34 24.29
C SER A 87 -4.76 -37.87 22.85
N SER A 88 -5.28 -38.66 21.92
CA SER A 88 -5.38 -38.34 20.50
C SER A 88 -6.30 -37.14 20.29
N ALA A 89 -5.73 -35.95 20.16
CA ALA A 89 -6.40 -34.78 19.60
C ALA A 89 -5.83 -34.51 18.21
N THR A 90 -6.48 -35.08 17.20
CA THR A 90 -6.25 -34.80 15.78
C THR A 90 -6.55 -33.32 15.53
N THR A 91 -5.52 -32.48 15.55
CA THR A 91 -5.60 -31.10 15.08
C THR A 91 -5.45 -31.12 13.57
N SER A 92 -6.59 -31.10 12.88
CA SER A 92 -6.64 -30.83 11.45
C SER A 92 -6.12 -29.40 11.21
N ALA A 93 -4.86 -29.30 10.79
CA ALA A 93 -4.27 -28.06 10.30
C ALA A 93 -5.01 -27.64 9.02
N ALA A 94 -6.06 -26.83 9.19
CA ALA A 94 -6.66 -26.10 8.10
C ALA A 94 -5.67 -25.01 7.67
N THR A 95 -4.89 -25.29 6.63
CA THR A 95 -4.07 -24.29 5.95
C THR A 95 -5.00 -23.25 5.33
N LYS A 96 -5.27 -22.19 6.10
CA LYS A 96 -5.94 -21.00 5.62
C LYS A 96 -4.95 -20.30 4.69
N SER A 97 -5.02 -20.60 3.39
CA SER A 97 -4.38 -19.76 2.38
C SER A 97 -5.03 -18.38 2.46
N ALA A 98 -4.43 -17.50 3.27
CA ALA A 98 -4.72 -16.09 3.23
C ALA A 98 -4.31 -15.63 1.83
N GLN A 99 -5.29 -15.49 0.95
CA GLN A 99 -5.12 -14.81 -0.32
C GLN A 99 -4.67 -13.39 0.05
N LYS A 100 -3.35 -13.14 0.02
CA LYS A 100 -2.75 -11.83 0.29
C LYS A 100 -3.44 -10.87 -0.67
N THR A 101 -4.36 -10.06 -0.16
CA THR A 101 -4.96 -8.97 -0.93
C THR A 101 -3.80 -8.16 -1.47
N ALA A 102 -3.72 -8.01 -2.79
CA ALA A 102 -2.60 -7.33 -3.42
C ALA A 102 -2.48 -5.93 -2.80
N GLN A 103 -1.37 -5.70 -2.10
CA GLN A 103 -1.05 -4.46 -1.41
C GLN A 103 -0.93 -3.36 -2.46
N ALA A 104 -1.60 -2.23 -2.25
CA ALA A 104 -1.58 -1.15 -3.21
C ALA A 104 -0.22 -0.44 -3.19
N VAL A 105 0.38 -0.25 -4.37
CA VAL A 105 1.70 0.38 -4.51
C VAL A 105 1.67 1.50 -5.54
N TRP A 106 2.58 2.46 -5.44
CA TRP A 106 2.75 3.48 -6.47
C TRP A 106 3.34 2.85 -7.74
N SER A 107 3.00 3.39 -8.92
CA SER A 107 3.57 2.92 -10.19
C SER A 107 5.05 3.30 -10.38
N LYS A 108 5.59 4.15 -9.51
CA LYS A 108 6.96 4.66 -9.53
C LYS A 108 7.47 4.75 -8.10
N LYS A 109 8.80 4.69 -7.91
CA LYS A 109 9.46 4.78 -6.59
C LYS A 109 9.57 6.22 -6.07
N THR A 110 8.60 7.07 -6.39
CA THR A 110 8.60 8.47 -5.98
C THR A 110 7.18 8.98 -5.85
N ALA A 111 6.94 9.89 -4.90
CA ALA A 111 5.71 10.62 -4.80
C ALA A 111 5.98 12.08 -4.45
N THR A 112 5.19 12.97 -5.02
CA THR A 112 5.17 14.40 -4.66
C THR A 112 4.34 14.61 -3.40
N VAL A 113 4.84 15.42 -2.47
CA VAL A 113 4.31 15.57 -1.11
C VAL A 113 4.00 17.03 -0.82
N TYR A 114 2.78 17.35 -0.39
CA TYR A 114 2.39 18.69 0.06
C TYR A 114 2.06 18.69 1.55
N LEU A 115 2.63 19.65 2.30
CA LEU A 115 2.37 19.82 3.73
C LEU A 115 1.26 20.85 3.94
N GLU A 116 0.04 20.36 4.14
CA GLU A 116 -1.15 21.16 4.47
C GLU A 116 -1.28 21.32 5.98
N ILE A 117 -0.41 22.13 6.58
CA ILE A 117 -0.43 22.43 8.02
C ILE A 117 -0.92 23.87 8.21
N PRO A 118 -2.11 24.08 8.82
CA PRO A 118 -2.64 25.41 9.10
C PRO A 118 -1.70 26.27 9.95
N ASN A 119 -1.68 27.58 9.74
CA ASN A 119 -0.77 28.49 10.44
C ASN A 119 -1.01 28.58 11.96
N ASN A 120 -2.21 28.23 12.42
CA ASN A 120 -2.57 28.20 13.84
C ASN A 120 -2.20 26.87 14.54
N VAL A 121 -1.63 25.92 13.80
CA VAL A 121 -1.16 24.64 14.34
C VAL A 121 0.30 24.79 14.77
N SER A 122 0.66 24.17 15.91
CA SER A 122 2.03 24.16 16.42
C SER A 122 3.04 23.70 15.37
N ALA A 123 4.19 24.39 15.28
CA ALA A 123 5.26 24.08 14.34
C ALA A 123 5.77 22.62 14.46
N GLN A 124 5.62 22.01 15.64
CA GLN A 124 6.01 20.62 15.91
C GLN A 124 5.39 19.62 14.92
N TYR A 125 4.18 19.85 14.42
CA TYR A 125 3.55 18.94 13.44
C TYR A 125 4.19 19.05 12.06
N ARG A 126 4.58 20.26 11.65
CA ARG A 126 5.34 20.47 10.42
C ARG A 126 6.73 19.83 10.54
N GLU A 127 7.39 20.04 11.67
CA GLU A 127 8.70 19.46 11.96
C GLU A 127 8.66 17.92 11.97
N ALA A 128 7.61 17.32 12.55
CA ALA A 128 7.44 15.86 12.59
C ALA A 128 7.29 15.27 11.19
N TRP A 129 6.45 15.87 10.34
CA TRP A 129 6.32 15.45 8.94
C TRP A 129 7.62 15.62 8.15
N GLN A 130 8.33 16.73 8.34
CA GLN A 130 9.62 16.97 7.65
C GLN A 130 10.70 15.97 8.09
N ALA A 131 10.76 15.65 9.39
CA ALA A 131 11.65 14.62 9.92
C ALA A 131 11.32 13.24 9.32
N ALA A 132 10.05 12.85 9.30
CA ALA A 132 9.61 11.58 8.73
C ALA A 132 9.94 11.46 7.22
N ILE A 133 9.70 12.52 6.43
CA ILE A 133 10.12 12.57 5.01
C ILE A 133 11.63 12.35 4.88
N THR A 134 12.42 13.06 5.71
CA THR A 134 13.88 13.00 5.68
C THR A 134 14.38 11.59 6.03
N ASN A 135 13.80 10.99 7.08
CA ASN A 135 14.20 9.67 7.58
C ASN A 135 13.88 8.58 6.56
N TRP A 136 12.69 8.58 5.95
CA TRP A 136 12.37 7.65 4.86
C TRP A 136 13.27 7.83 3.63
N ASN A 137 13.50 9.07 3.20
CA ASN A 137 14.36 9.37 2.05
C ASN A 137 15.82 8.94 2.25
N LYS A 138 16.32 8.87 3.49
CA LYS A 138 17.69 8.43 3.82
C LYS A 138 18.01 7.03 3.28
N TYR A 139 17.01 6.15 3.23
CA TYR A 139 17.17 4.76 2.76
C TYR A 139 17.18 4.62 1.24
N LYS A 140 16.79 5.67 0.49
CA LYS A 140 16.84 5.72 -0.98
C LYS A 140 16.04 4.63 -1.71
N VAL A 141 15.07 4.00 -1.03
CA VAL A 141 14.18 2.99 -1.62
C VAL A 141 13.01 3.66 -2.36
N PHE A 142 12.42 4.67 -1.74
CA PHE A 142 11.32 5.45 -2.26
C PHE A 142 11.60 6.94 -2.03
N LYS A 143 11.38 7.79 -3.04
CA LYS A 143 11.71 9.22 -3.00
C LYS A 143 10.46 10.09 -2.79
N LEU A 144 10.31 10.64 -1.61
CA LEU A 144 9.32 11.66 -1.27
C LEU A 144 9.85 13.04 -1.66
N VAL A 145 9.17 13.74 -2.56
CA VAL A 145 9.58 15.05 -3.09
C VAL A 145 8.60 16.12 -2.65
N THR A 146 9.02 17.05 -1.79
CA THR A 146 8.13 18.13 -1.35
C THR A 146 7.78 19.09 -2.48
N THR A 147 6.53 19.56 -2.49
CA THR A 147 6.00 20.57 -3.41
C THR A 147 5.27 21.65 -2.63
N THR A 148 5.25 22.88 -3.16
CA THR A 148 4.42 23.99 -2.66
C THR A 148 3.08 24.11 -3.39
N ASP A 149 2.87 23.32 -4.45
CA ASP A 149 1.64 23.28 -5.22
C ASP A 149 0.82 22.05 -4.82
N LYS A 150 -0.26 22.27 -4.06
CA LYS A 150 -1.18 21.22 -3.61
C LYS A 150 -1.75 20.40 -4.76
N ASN A 151 -2.02 21.03 -5.92
CA ASN A 151 -2.65 20.35 -7.06
C ASN A 151 -1.71 19.34 -7.74
N LYS A 152 -0.41 19.45 -7.48
CA LYS A 152 0.59 18.50 -7.97
C LYS A 152 0.89 17.39 -6.97
N ALA A 153 0.29 17.40 -5.78
CA ALA A 153 0.63 16.48 -4.70
C ALA A 153 -0.04 15.10 -4.88
N GLU A 154 0.79 14.06 -4.88
CA GLU A 154 0.37 12.66 -4.80
C GLU A 154 0.07 12.26 -3.36
N ILE A 155 0.79 12.84 -2.40
CA ILE A 155 0.59 12.65 -0.96
C ILE A 155 0.35 14.00 -0.30
N VAL A 156 -0.74 14.13 0.45
CA VAL A 156 -1.02 15.29 1.30
C VAL A 156 -0.78 14.91 2.76
N LEU A 157 0.06 15.69 3.44
CA LEU A 157 0.34 15.53 4.87
C LEU A 157 -0.32 16.66 5.63
N THR A 158 -1.16 16.32 6.59
CA THR A 158 -1.93 17.31 7.34
C THR A 158 -2.10 16.90 8.80
N VAL A 159 -2.95 17.60 9.52
CA VAL A 159 -3.34 17.31 10.90
C VAL A 159 -4.86 17.24 10.99
N GLU A 160 -5.34 16.60 12.04
CA GLU A 160 -6.73 16.66 12.47
C GLU A 160 -6.80 16.81 13.99
N ASN A 161 -7.99 17.05 14.52
CA ASN A 161 -8.22 17.12 15.96
C ASN A 161 -9.53 16.41 16.27
N GLN A 162 -9.46 15.09 16.46
CA GLN A 162 -10.63 14.22 16.58
C GLN A 162 -10.50 13.36 17.84
N SER A 163 -11.43 13.52 18.78
CA SER A 163 -11.48 12.74 20.03
C SER A 163 -12.35 11.48 19.94
N ASN A 164 -13.08 11.31 18.84
CA ASN A 164 -14.01 10.21 18.59
C ASN A 164 -13.37 9.00 17.88
N THR A 165 -12.04 8.96 17.82
CA THR A 165 -11.24 7.88 17.23
C THR A 165 -10.16 7.49 18.22
N SER A 166 -9.71 6.24 18.25
CA SER A 166 -8.57 5.82 19.08
C SER A 166 -7.21 5.99 18.40
N MET A 167 -7.17 6.62 17.23
CA MET A 167 -5.98 6.68 16.37
C MET A 167 -5.22 8.00 16.55
N ALA A 168 -3.91 7.90 16.82
CA ALA A 168 -3.00 9.05 16.91
C ALA A 168 -2.60 9.59 15.52
N GLY A 169 -2.77 8.78 14.47
CA GLY A 169 -2.62 9.15 13.08
C GLY A 169 -3.52 8.28 12.20
N VAL A 170 -3.75 8.72 10.96
CA VAL A 170 -4.47 7.92 9.97
C VAL A 170 -4.01 8.25 8.56
N THR A 171 -3.93 7.23 7.72
CA THR A 171 -3.64 7.37 6.30
C THR A 171 -4.78 6.84 5.45
N GLU A 172 -5.33 7.71 4.62
CA GLU A 172 -6.37 7.41 3.65
C GLU A 172 -5.76 7.31 2.26
N THR A 173 -5.92 6.16 1.59
CA THR A 173 -5.38 5.95 0.24
C THR A 173 -6.48 5.86 -0.81
N LYS A 174 -6.22 6.40 -2.00
CA LYS A 174 -7.02 6.18 -3.21
C LYS A 174 -6.25 5.28 -4.16
N THR A 175 -6.91 4.26 -4.67
CA THR A 175 -6.31 3.26 -5.55
C THR A 175 -7.08 3.11 -6.85
N LEU A 176 -6.38 2.69 -7.90
CA LEU A 176 -6.96 2.14 -9.11
C LEU A 176 -6.83 0.62 -9.07
N PHE A 177 -7.95 -0.09 -9.28
CA PHE A 177 -7.96 -1.53 -9.41
C PHE A 177 -7.89 -1.94 -10.87
N SER A 178 -6.95 -2.83 -11.19
CA SER A 178 -6.85 -3.47 -12.50
C SER A 178 -7.48 -4.86 -12.44
N GLY A 179 -8.68 -5.00 -13.02
CA GLY A 179 -9.39 -6.28 -13.06
C GLY A 179 -8.70 -7.37 -13.90
N LEU A 180 -7.70 -7.00 -14.71
CA LEU A 180 -6.96 -7.94 -15.56
C LEU A 180 -5.94 -8.78 -14.78
N ASN A 181 -5.32 -8.20 -13.75
CA ASN A 181 -4.25 -8.84 -12.98
C ASN A 181 -4.43 -8.72 -11.46
N GLY A 182 -5.59 -8.21 -11.00
CA GLY A 182 -5.90 -8.02 -9.58
C GLY A 182 -5.03 -6.99 -8.87
N SER A 183 -4.22 -6.21 -9.60
CA SER A 183 -3.29 -5.24 -9.03
C SER A 183 -4.03 -3.98 -8.58
N GLN A 184 -3.54 -3.39 -7.49
CA GLN A 184 -3.99 -2.10 -6.97
C GLN A 184 -2.85 -1.09 -7.07
N THR A 185 -3.10 0.04 -7.73
CA THR A 185 -2.12 1.13 -7.87
C THR A 185 -2.55 2.31 -7.03
N LEU A 186 -1.68 2.79 -6.13
CA LEU A 186 -1.87 4.04 -5.41
C LEU A 186 -1.85 5.21 -6.40
N ILE A 187 -2.84 6.10 -6.27
CA ILE A 187 -2.93 7.34 -7.05
C ILE A 187 -2.99 8.59 -6.19
N HIS A 188 -3.34 8.44 -4.90
CA HIS A 188 -3.33 9.53 -3.94
C HIS A 188 -3.29 8.97 -2.51
N ALA A 189 -2.66 9.70 -1.59
CA ALA A 189 -2.79 9.44 -0.17
C ALA A 189 -2.97 10.76 0.62
N THR A 190 -3.73 10.70 1.70
CA THR A 190 -3.81 11.77 2.70
C THR A 190 -3.48 11.18 4.06
N ALA A 191 -2.39 11.64 4.66
CA ALA A 191 -1.94 11.22 5.97
C ALA A 191 -2.16 12.35 6.99
N LYS A 192 -2.72 12.02 8.14
CA LYS A 192 -3.15 12.97 9.16
C LYS A 192 -2.54 12.59 10.51
N LEU A 193 -1.97 13.58 11.20
CA LEU A 193 -1.60 13.46 12.61
C LEU A 193 -2.74 14.01 13.48
N ASN A 194 -3.19 13.24 14.46
CA ASN A 194 -4.30 13.64 15.32
C ASN A 194 -3.79 14.40 16.55
N MET A 195 -4.00 15.72 16.55
CA MET A 195 -3.51 16.62 17.58
C MET A 195 -4.09 16.32 18.96
N TYR A 196 -5.34 15.81 19.02
CA TYR A 196 -6.01 15.45 20.27
C TYR A 196 -5.15 14.52 21.15
N TYR A 197 -4.44 13.57 20.52
CA TYR A 197 -3.56 12.64 21.21
C TYR A 197 -2.12 13.14 21.25
N LEU A 198 -1.62 13.61 20.10
CA LEU A 198 -0.21 13.90 19.90
C LEU A 198 0.28 15.15 20.62
N ASP A 199 -0.61 16.07 21.03
CA ASP A 199 -0.22 17.22 21.84
C ASP A 199 0.42 16.79 23.17
N ASN A 200 0.00 15.65 23.72
CA ASN A 200 0.55 15.07 24.94
C ASN A 200 1.76 14.14 24.70
N TYR A 201 2.21 14.01 23.45
CA TYR A 201 3.31 13.12 23.07
C TYR A 201 4.62 13.90 22.94
N SER A 202 5.74 13.22 23.22
CA SER A 202 7.07 13.75 22.94
C SER A 202 7.27 13.99 21.44
N MET A 203 8.21 14.85 21.09
CA MET A 203 8.53 15.10 19.68
C MET A 203 8.95 13.82 18.95
N GLN A 204 9.70 12.94 19.60
CA GLN A 204 10.08 11.65 19.00
C GLN A 204 8.86 10.78 18.68
N ARG A 205 7.87 10.71 19.57
CA ARG A 205 6.64 9.94 19.30
C ARG A 205 5.82 10.56 18.17
N LYS A 206 5.77 11.90 18.07
CA LYS A 206 5.15 12.58 16.91
C LYS A 206 5.85 12.19 15.60
N VAL A 207 7.19 12.15 15.59
CA VAL A 207 7.98 11.71 14.43
C VAL A 207 7.70 10.26 14.09
N ASN A 208 7.70 9.35 15.07
CA ASN A 208 7.40 7.94 14.84
C ASN A 208 5.98 7.74 14.26
N THR A 209 4.97 8.45 14.78
CA THR A 209 3.61 8.42 14.20
C THR A 209 3.62 8.93 12.76
N ALA A 210 4.33 10.03 12.47
CA ALA A 210 4.47 10.54 11.11
C ALA A 210 5.18 9.55 10.17
N GLU A 211 6.21 8.85 10.65
CA GLU A 211 6.90 7.81 9.89
C GLU A 211 5.98 6.63 9.59
N HIS A 212 5.19 6.17 10.55
CA HIS A 212 4.19 5.11 10.40
C HIS A 212 3.17 5.46 9.30
N GLU A 213 2.56 6.64 9.39
CA GLU A 213 1.57 7.09 8.41
C GLU A 213 2.18 7.27 7.01
N LEU A 214 3.41 7.80 6.91
CA LEU A 214 4.11 7.83 5.63
C LEU A 214 4.44 6.43 5.09
N GLY A 215 4.70 5.46 5.97
CA GLY A 215 4.85 4.06 5.61
C GLY A 215 3.60 3.54 4.89
N HIS A 216 2.41 3.77 5.47
CA HIS A 216 1.14 3.49 4.81
C HIS A 216 0.95 4.25 3.50
N ALA A 217 1.32 5.53 3.46
CA ALA A 217 1.21 6.35 2.24
C ALA A 217 2.14 5.84 1.11
N MET A 218 3.22 5.15 1.45
CA MET A 218 4.10 4.45 0.51
C MET A 218 3.67 2.99 0.26
N GLY A 219 2.60 2.52 0.90
CA GLY A 219 1.98 1.22 0.67
C GLY A 219 2.36 0.14 1.68
N LEU A 220 3.12 0.42 2.73
CA LEU A 220 3.40 -0.56 3.79
C LEU A 220 2.13 -0.90 4.58
N SER A 221 2.06 -2.15 5.04
CA SER A 221 1.00 -2.66 5.93
C SER A 221 1.55 -2.72 7.34
N HIS A 222 0.67 -2.91 8.32
CA HIS A 222 1.12 -3.16 9.68
C HIS A 222 2.03 -4.38 9.78
N ASP A 223 2.98 -4.30 10.71
CA ASP A 223 3.84 -5.41 11.14
C ASP A 223 3.89 -5.43 12.68
N ASP A 224 3.03 -6.26 13.27
CA ASP A 224 2.94 -6.44 14.72
C ASP A 224 3.82 -7.61 15.22
N ALA A 225 4.47 -8.34 14.32
CA ALA A 225 5.29 -9.49 14.67
C ALA A 225 6.72 -9.08 15.06
N GLU A 226 7.18 -7.94 14.55
CA GLU A 226 8.55 -7.44 14.73
C GLU A 226 8.56 -6.09 15.46
N THR A 227 9.76 -5.69 15.91
CA THR A 227 9.99 -4.28 16.23
C THR A 227 10.00 -3.49 14.93
N SER A 228 9.02 -2.61 14.76
CA SER A 228 8.73 -1.97 13.47
C SER A 228 8.06 -0.62 13.68
N VAL A 229 8.34 0.35 12.81
CA VAL A 229 7.56 1.59 12.76
C VAL A 229 6.11 1.34 12.35
N MET A 230 5.85 0.23 11.66
CA MET A 230 4.55 -0.22 11.19
C MET A 230 3.77 -1.05 12.23
N GLN A 231 4.20 -1.10 13.48
CA GLN A 231 3.33 -1.65 14.54
C GLN A 231 2.02 -0.88 14.61
N SER A 232 0.90 -1.59 14.73
CA SER A 232 -0.45 -1.01 14.77
C SER A 232 -0.71 -0.11 15.97
N GLN A 233 0.12 -0.20 17.02
CA GLN A 233 -0.06 0.51 18.27
C GLN A 233 1.25 1.12 18.79
N GLY A 234 1.11 2.17 19.59
CA GLY A 234 2.17 2.69 20.45
C GLY A 234 3.05 3.78 19.83
N SER A 235 3.31 3.78 18.52
CA SER A 235 4.28 4.71 17.90
C SER A 235 5.62 4.75 18.67
N GLU A 236 6.02 3.62 19.27
CA GLU A 236 7.17 3.53 20.17
C GLU A 236 8.49 3.47 19.40
N TYR A 237 8.45 2.92 18.18
CA TYR A 237 9.62 2.72 17.33
C TYR A 237 9.58 3.66 16.12
N GLY A 238 10.74 4.17 15.73
CA GLY A 238 10.94 4.77 14.41
C GLY A 238 11.27 3.70 13.36
N ILE A 239 11.61 4.11 12.14
CA ILE A 239 11.93 3.20 11.02
C ILE A 239 12.99 2.15 11.39
N GLN A 240 12.68 0.87 11.19
CA GLN A 240 13.57 -0.27 11.39
C GLN A 240 14.00 -0.89 10.05
N GLU A 241 15.04 -1.72 10.07
CA GLU A 241 15.53 -2.37 8.83
C GLU A 241 14.49 -3.30 8.20
N THR A 242 13.63 -3.95 8.99
CA THR A 242 12.51 -4.76 8.48
C THR A 242 11.57 -3.93 7.61
N ASP A 243 11.26 -2.71 8.02
CA ASP A 243 10.40 -1.79 7.28
C ASP A 243 11.00 -1.42 5.93
N VAL A 244 12.32 -1.20 5.91
CA VAL A 244 13.09 -0.88 4.70
C VAL A 244 13.10 -2.08 3.74
N GLN A 245 13.23 -3.30 4.25
CA GLN A 245 13.19 -4.53 3.45
C GLN A 245 11.80 -4.76 2.85
N HIS A 246 10.74 -4.56 3.64
CA HIS A 246 9.37 -4.60 3.15
C HIS A 246 9.13 -3.54 2.08
N LEU A 247 9.65 -2.32 2.25
CA LEU A 247 9.54 -1.27 1.25
C LEU A 247 10.29 -1.63 -0.04
N LYS A 248 11.49 -2.23 0.04
CA LYS A 248 12.23 -2.72 -1.13
C LYS A 248 11.45 -3.81 -1.88
N ALA A 249 10.77 -4.69 -1.16
CA ALA A 249 9.95 -5.74 -1.77
C ALA A 249 8.74 -5.19 -2.54
N LEU A 250 8.18 -4.05 -2.10
CA LEU A 250 7.13 -3.34 -2.83
C LEU A 250 7.65 -2.61 -4.09
N TYR A 251 8.92 -2.20 -4.06
CA TYR A 251 9.55 -1.37 -5.08
C TYR A 251 10.89 -1.98 -5.56
N PRO A 252 10.86 -3.12 -6.28
CA PRO A 252 12.05 -3.80 -6.80
C PRO A 252 12.81 -2.94 -7.81
#